data_AF-A0A8X6RNV2-F1
#
_entry.id   AF-A0A8X6RNV2-F1
#
_cell.length_a   1.000
_cell.length_b   1.000
_cell.length_c   1.000
_cell.angle_alpha   90.00
_cell.angle_beta   90.00
_cell.angle_gamma   90.00
#
_symmetry.space_group_name_H-M   'P 1'
#
loop_
_entity.id
_entity.type
_entity.pdbx_description
1 polymer ?
#
loop_
_entity_poly.entity_id
_entity_poly.type
_entity_poly.pdbx_seq_one_letter_code
_entity_poly.pdbx_strand_id
1 'polypeptide(L)'
;MAFLLKQTKEVLLEVAIDLGVEVNSTLTKSEIKNRICQSEDYNEESVKSLLEGILAEKREARELKERQEARELKERQEARELKERQETREYELERLRLSNATETVSVSSADLEGQGVNRRVNLKDLVPKFDAKNADINLFFEIFERQAIKEKVAEDRWVSQLIPLLPIEIAEIVAKEPLEKSDDYPHIKNLLLARFQLTPITLRDRFESHQRRPGAMWADLVFEIRSYLDNWLAGMKVGDFAALKELLVTEQIKKEHQVN
;
A
#
# COMPACT_ATOMS: atom_id res chain seq x y z
N MET A 1 30.89 47.02 -10.57
CA MET A 1 30.26 47.57 -9.31
C MET A 1 28.78 47.21 -9.04
N ALA A 2 27.90 47.08 -10.04
CA ALA A 2 26.45 46.86 -9.80
C ALA A 2 26.11 45.51 -9.13
N PHE A 3 27.00 44.52 -9.22
CA PHE A 3 26.81 43.20 -8.64
C PHE A 3 26.81 43.19 -7.11
N LEU A 4 27.54 44.12 -6.46
CA LEU A 4 27.56 44.27 -5.00
C LEU A 4 26.22 44.79 -4.44
N LEU A 5 25.41 45.49 -5.24
CA LEU A 5 24.09 45.98 -4.81
C LEU A 5 23.10 44.83 -4.55
N LYS A 6 23.27 43.70 -5.24
CA LYS A 6 22.38 42.54 -5.15
C LYS A 6 22.64 41.69 -3.90
N GLN A 7 23.77 41.87 -3.22
CA GLN A 7 24.25 40.98 -2.16
C GLN A 7 23.77 41.38 -0.78
N THR A 8 23.70 40.45 0.17
CA THR A 8 23.29 40.77 1.55
C THR A 8 24.41 41.52 2.27
N LYS A 9 24.05 42.25 3.33
CA LYS A 9 25.03 42.95 4.18
C LYS A 9 26.10 41.99 4.73
N GLU A 10 25.69 40.77 5.08
CA GLU A 10 26.58 39.71 5.56
C GLU A 10 27.61 39.28 4.52
N VAL A 11 27.19 39.03 3.28
CA VAL A 11 28.10 38.66 2.18
C VAL A 11 29.08 39.80 1.88
N LEU A 12 28.62 41.06 1.94
CA LEU A 12 29.50 42.21 1.73
C LEU A 12 30.51 42.42 2.88
N LEU A 13 30.15 42.03 4.11
CA LEU A 13 31.09 42.07 5.23
C LEU A 13 32.20 41.03 5.05
N GLU A 14 31.86 39.81 4.66
CA GLU A 14 32.83 38.74 4.38
C GLU A 14 33.77 39.13 3.24
N VAL A 15 33.24 39.66 2.14
CA VAL A 15 34.05 40.16 1.00
C VAL A 15 35.01 41.27 1.43
N ALA A 16 34.58 42.18 2.29
CA ALA A 16 35.43 43.27 2.79
C ALA A 16 36.52 42.76 3.74
N ILE A 17 36.23 41.76 4.58
CA ILE A 17 37.20 41.09 5.45
C ILE A 17 38.28 40.39 4.61
N ASP A 18 37.87 39.66 3.56
CA ASP A 18 38.80 38.95 2.67
C ASP A 18 39.67 39.89 1.82
N LEU A 19 39.16 41.10 1.55
CA LEU A 19 39.90 42.19 0.91
C LEU A 19 40.76 43.00 1.88
N GLY A 20 40.78 42.66 3.19
CA GLY A 20 41.55 43.40 4.21
C GLY A 20 41.01 44.80 4.52
N VAL A 21 39.77 45.11 4.14
CA VAL A 21 39.12 46.41 4.36
C VAL A 21 38.47 46.42 5.74
N GLU A 22 38.85 47.38 6.59
CA GLU A 22 38.24 47.56 7.91
C GLU A 22 36.76 47.95 7.78
N VAL A 23 35.89 46.97 8.01
CA VAL A 23 34.44 47.13 8.07
C VAL A 23 33.91 46.55 9.38
N ASN A 24 32.80 47.11 9.86
CA ASN A 24 32.15 46.63 11.07
C ASN A 24 30.65 46.39 10.81
N SER A 25 30.01 45.61 11.68
CA SER A 25 28.60 45.27 11.57
C SER A 25 27.65 46.46 11.79
N THR A 26 28.14 47.60 12.31
CA THR A 26 27.34 48.81 12.50
C THR A 26 27.15 49.62 11.21
N LEU A 27 28.03 49.46 10.22
CA LEU A 27 27.94 50.16 8.93
C LEU A 27 26.72 49.69 8.12
N THR A 28 26.16 50.60 7.35
CA THR A 28 25.09 50.30 6.39
C THR A 28 25.65 49.53 5.19
N LYS A 29 24.78 48.75 4.53
CA LYS A 29 25.13 47.99 3.31
C LYS A 29 25.79 48.87 2.23
N SER A 30 25.34 50.12 2.11
CA SER A 30 25.88 51.14 1.21
C SER A 30 27.28 51.62 1.60
N GLU A 31 27.55 51.82 2.89
CA GLU A 31 28.87 52.27 3.37
C GLU A 31 29.92 51.17 3.21
N ILE A 32 29.57 49.91 3.50
CA ILE A 32 30.44 48.75 3.30
C ILE A 32 30.82 48.61 1.82
N LYS A 33 29.83 48.71 0.93
CA LYS A 33 30.07 48.71 -0.52
C LYS A 33 31.03 49.83 -0.95
N ASN A 34 30.81 51.04 -0.45
CA ASN A 34 31.64 52.19 -0.83
C ASN A 34 33.08 52.00 -0.38
N ARG A 35 33.32 51.43 0.82
CA ARG A 35 34.67 51.11 1.30
C ARG A 35 35.36 50.02 0.46
N ILE A 36 34.62 48.98 0.05
CA ILE A 36 35.15 47.95 -0.87
C ILE A 36 35.58 48.58 -2.19
N CYS A 37 34.76 49.45 -2.77
CA CYS A 37 35.05 50.12 -4.05
C CYS A 37 36.17 51.17 -3.97
N GLN A 38 36.48 51.67 -2.77
CA GLN A 38 37.51 52.68 -2.52
C GLN A 38 38.85 52.07 -2.07
N SER A 39 38.92 50.74 -1.91
CA SER A 39 40.15 50.04 -1.54
C SER A 39 41.19 50.13 -2.67
N GLU A 40 42.46 50.29 -2.31
CA GLU A 40 43.58 50.29 -3.25
C GLU A 40 43.73 48.92 -3.95
N ASP A 41 43.31 47.85 -3.27
CA ASP A 41 43.36 46.47 -3.77
C ASP A 41 42.08 46.06 -4.54
N TYR A 42 41.21 47.02 -4.89
CA TYR A 42 39.99 46.73 -5.61
C TYR A 42 40.25 46.32 -7.08
N ASN A 43 40.07 45.03 -7.36
CA ASN A 43 39.95 44.51 -8.72
C ASN A 43 38.56 43.87 -8.92
N GLU A 44 37.78 44.36 -9.89
CA GLU A 44 36.42 43.87 -10.16
C GLU A 44 36.36 42.35 -10.40
N GLU A 45 37.38 41.75 -11.03
CA GLU A 45 37.45 40.31 -11.31
C GLU A 45 37.77 39.51 -10.04
N SER A 46 38.73 39.98 -9.23
CA SER A 46 39.06 39.39 -7.94
C SER A 46 37.90 39.46 -6.94
N VAL A 47 37.20 40.60 -6.87
CA VAL A 47 36.02 40.76 -6.00
C VAL A 47 34.86 39.87 -6.45
N LYS A 48 34.67 39.67 -7.77
CA LYS A 48 33.67 38.72 -8.28
C LYS A 48 34.01 37.28 -7.89
N SER A 49 35.28 36.87 -8.03
CA SER A 49 35.72 35.53 -7.63
C SER A 49 35.53 35.29 -6.12
N LEU A 50 35.87 36.27 -5.28
CA LEU A 50 35.62 36.19 -3.83
C LEU A 50 34.13 36.07 -3.52
N LEU A 51 33.30 36.87 -4.19
CA LEU A 51 31.85 36.82 -4.06
C LEU A 51 31.28 35.45 -4.43
N GLU A 52 31.75 34.87 -5.53
CA GLU A 52 31.33 33.54 -6.00
C GLU A 52 31.73 32.46 -5.00
N GLY A 53 32.94 32.52 -4.44
CA GLY A 53 33.40 31.60 -3.40
C GLY A 53 32.52 31.65 -2.14
N ILE A 54 32.26 32.85 -1.60
CA ILE A 54 31.43 33.04 -0.42
C ILE A 54 29.99 32.56 -0.66
N LEU A 55 29.42 32.84 -1.83
CA LEU A 55 28.07 32.39 -2.18
C LEU A 55 27.99 30.88 -2.37
N ALA A 56 29.04 30.26 -2.92
CA ALA A 56 29.14 28.80 -3.04
C ALA A 56 29.24 28.14 -1.66
N GLU A 57 30.11 28.63 -0.78
CA GLU A 57 30.26 28.13 0.59
C GLU A 57 28.94 28.26 1.39
N LYS A 58 28.25 29.40 1.27
CA LYS A 58 26.93 29.58 1.91
C LYS A 58 25.86 28.66 1.33
N ARG A 59 25.93 28.30 0.05
CA ARG A 59 25.02 27.32 -0.56
C ARG A 59 25.32 25.92 0.00
N GLU A 60 26.58 25.51 0.01
CA GLU A 60 26.99 24.20 0.53
C GLU A 60 26.65 24.04 2.01
N ALA A 61 26.87 25.08 2.83
CA ALA A 61 26.49 25.07 4.24
C ALA A 61 24.97 24.92 4.45
N ARG A 62 24.15 25.55 3.60
CA ARG A 62 22.68 25.38 3.63
C ARG A 62 22.26 23.98 3.23
N GLU A 63 22.81 23.45 2.15
CA GLU A 63 22.53 22.08 1.69
C GLU A 63 22.95 21.04 2.73
N LEU A 64 24.09 21.23 3.40
CA LEU A 64 24.54 20.35 4.48
C LEU A 64 23.58 20.39 5.67
N LYS A 65 23.13 21.59 6.06
CA LYS A 65 22.20 21.78 7.17
C LYS A 65 20.83 21.16 6.87
N GLU A 66 20.27 21.39 5.70
CA GLU A 66 19.03 20.77 5.25
C GLU A 66 19.16 19.23 5.22
N ARG A 67 20.30 18.72 4.76
CA ARG A 67 20.56 17.28 4.75
C ARG A 67 20.69 16.68 6.15
N GLN A 68 21.25 17.42 7.11
CA GLN A 68 21.31 17.01 8.52
C GLN A 68 19.90 16.99 9.14
N GLU A 69 19.13 18.07 8.98
CA GLU A 69 17.76 18.16 9.49
C GLU A 69 16.86 17.05 8.89
N ALA A 70 17.01 16.75 7.60
CA ALA A 70 16.28 15.66 6.95
C ALA A 70 16.67 14.28 7.51
N ARG A 71 17.94 14.05 7.84
CA ARG A 71 18.40 12.80 8.48
C ARG A 71 17.85 12.66 9.89
N GLU A 72 17.90 13.71 10.70
CA GLU A 72 17.35 13.70 12.05
C GLU A 72 15.84 13.47 12.05
N LEU A 73 15.11 14.09 11.12
CA LEU A 73 13.67 13.89 11.00
C LEU A 73 13.34 12.44 10.62
N LYS A 74 14.10 11.86 9.69
CA LYS A 74 13.95 10.46 9.27
C LYS A 74 14.25 9.50 10.42
N GLU A 75 15.33 9.70 11.14
CA GLU A 75 15.68 8.88 12.32
C GLU A 75 14.60 8.97 13.40
N ARG A 76 14.06 10.17 13.63
CA ARG A 76 12.95 10.37 14.58
C ARG A 76 11.65 9.68 14.14
N GLN A 77 11.37 9.63 12.84
CA GLN A 77 10.23 8.88 12.30
C GLN A 77 10.43 7.38 12.47
N GLU A 78 11.59 6.85 12.07
CA GLU A 78 11.93 5.43 12.23
C GLU A 78 11.90 5.00 13.70
N ALA A 79 12.37 5.83 14.62
CA ALA A 79 12.29 5.56 16.06
C ALA A 79 10.85 5.52 16.58
N ARG A 80 9.95 6.38 16.07
CA ARG A 80 8.53 6.35 16.43
C ARG A 80 7.84 5.10 15.89
N GLU A 81 8.08 4.75 14.62
CA GLU A 81 7.54 3.54 14.01
C GLU A 81 8.03 2.28 14.72
N LEU A 82 9.32 2.23 15.10
CA LEU A 82 9.88 1.12 15.86
C LEU A 82 9.22 1.00 17.23
N LYS A 83 8.99 2.13 17.91
CA LYS A 83 8.32 2.16 19.21
C LYS A 83 6.87 1.69 19.10
N GLU A 84 6.11 2.18 18.12
CA GLU A 84 4.73 1.70 17.88
C GLU A 84 4.72 0.20 17.54
N ARG A 85 5.70 -0.29 16.78
CA ARG A 85 5.84 -1.72 16.48
C ARG A 85 6.20 -2.56 17.71
N GLN A 86 6.96 -2.00 18.65
CA GLN A 86 7.26 -2.64 19.93
C GLN A 86 6.01 -2.66 20.82
N GLU A 87 5.32 -1.53 20.97
CA GLU A 87 4.10 -1.42 21.77
C GLU A 87 2.99 -2.34 21.24
N THR A 88 2.83 -2.46 19.92
CA THR A 88 1.88 -3.40 19.32
C THR A 88 2.24 -4.87 19.60
N ARG A 89 3.51 -5.24 19.48
CA ARG A 89 3.99 -6.60 19.82
C ARG A 89 3.82 -6.90 21.32
N GLU A 90 4.10 -5.93 22.18
CA GLU A 90 3.90 -6.08 23.63
C GLU A 90 2.42 -6.24 23.97
N TYR A 91 1.55 -5.43 23.36
CA TYR A 91 0.11 -5.55 23.52
C TYR A 91 -0.43 -6.91 23.05
N GLU A 92 0.06 -7.43 21.92
CA GLU A 92 -0.28 -8.77 21.45
C GLU A 92 0.20 -9.85 22.42
N LEU A 93 1.43 -9.77 22.91
CA LEU A 93 1.98 -10.70 23.90
C LEU A 93 1.21 -10.66 25.23
N GLU A 94 0.79 -9.48 25.68
CA GLU A 94 0.02 -9.31 26.91
C GLU A 94 -1.41 -9.87 26.75
N ARG A 95 -2.05 -9.69 25.60
CA ARG A 95 -3.31 -10.36 25.27
C ARG A 95 -3.18 -11.88 25.29
N LEU A 96 -2.09 -12.42 24.74
CA LEU A 96 -1.78 -13.85 24.77
C LEU A 96 -1.49 -14.36 26.19
N ARG A 97 -0.81 -13.56 27.03
CA ARG A 97 -0.58 -13.91 28.44
C ARG A 97 -1.87 -13.93 29.24
N LEU A 98 -2.76 -12.95 29.05
CA LEU A 98 -4.06 -12.92 29.71
C LEU A 98 -4.93 -14.12 29.26
N SER A 99 -4.91 -14.49 27.99
CA SER A 99 -5.63 -15.68 27.52
C SER A 99 -5.05 -16.99 28.08
N ASN A 100 -3.73 -17.12 28.16
CA ASN A 100 -3.09 -18.30 28.77
C ASN A 100 -3.28 -18.33 30.30
N ALA A 101 -3.27 -17.18 30.98
CA ALA A 101 -3.50 -17.11 32.42
C ALA A 101 -4.91 -17.59 32.79
N THR A 102 -5.92 -17.28 31.97
CA THR A 102 -7.28 -17.83 32.12
C THR A 102 -7.35 -19.35 31.88
N GLU A 103 -6.42 -19.93 31.13
CA GLU A 103 -6.28 -21.39 30.95
C GLU A 103 -5.46 -22.08 32.06
N THR A 104 -4.60 -21.35 32.79
CA THR A 104 -3.77 -21.94 33.87
C THR A 104 -4.41 -21.89 35.26
N VAL A 105 -5.42 -21.04 35.49
CA VAL A 105 -6.20 -21.06 36.76
C VAL A 105 -7.18 -22.25 36.80
N SER A 106 -7.46 -22.87 35.65
CA SER A 106 -8.36 -24.02 35.49
C SER A 106 -7.66 -25.37 35.55
N VAL A 107 -6.44 -25.45 36.10
CA VAL A 107 -5.76 -26.71 36.42
C VAL A 107 -5.62 -26.87 37.94
N SER A 108 -6.75 -26.93 38.64
CA SER A 108 -6.86 -27.49 40.00
C SER A 108 -8.33 -27.54 40.39
N SER A 109 -8.99 -28.67 40.12
CA SER A 109 -10.02 -29.31 40.95
C SER A 109 -10.73 -30.38 40.11
N ALA A 110 -10.74 -31.59 40.67
CA ALA A 110 -11.25 -32.80 40.05
C ALA A 110 -12.79 -32.84 39.93
N ASP A 111 -13.22 -33.74 39.05
CA ASP A 111 -14.49 -34.48 39.05
C ASP A 111 -15.80 -33.69 38.90
N LEU A 112 -16.37 -33.74 37.69
CA LEU A 112 -17.56 -34.54 37.37
C LEU A 112 -18.09 -34.15 35.98
N GLU A 113 -18.45 -35.16 35.21
CA GLU A 113 -18.97 -35.09 33.85
C GLU A 113 -20.19 -34.16 33.69
N GLY A 114 -20.27 -33.46 32.54
CA GLY A 114 -21.52 -32.89 32.06
C GLY A 114 -21.40 -31.49 31.47
N GLN A 115 -21.40 -31.43 30.13
CA GLN A 115 -21.73 -30.24 29.33
C GLN A 115 -20.74 -29.06 29.39
N GLY A 116 -19.49 -29.32 29.01
CA GLY A 116 -18.70 -28.30 28.33
C GLY A 116 -19.34 -28.03 26.96
N VAL A 117 -20.10 -26.95 26.84
CA VAL A 117 -20.52 -26.39 25.56
C VAL A 117 -19.24 -26.00 24.82
N ASN A 118 -18.67 -26.96 24.09
CA ASN A 118 -17.86 -26.68 22.92
C ASN A 118 -18.74 -25.84 22.00
N ARG A 119 -18.70 -24.51 22.15
CA ARG A 119 -19.06 -23.64 21.04
C ARG A 119 -18.02 -23.92 19.97
N ARG A 120 -18.27 -24.95 19.17
CA ARG A 120 -17.62 -25.12 17.87
C ARG A 120 -17.96 -23.85 17.11
N VAL A 121 -17.03 -22.92 17.08
CA VAL A 121 -17.17 -21.71 16.29
C VAL A 121 -17.27 -22.17 14.84
N ASN A 122 -18.44 -22.05 14.23
CA ASN A 122 -18.61 -22.41 12.83
C ASN A 122 -18.16 -21.22 11.99
N LEU A 123 -17.26 -21.44 11.03
CA LEU A 123 -16.76 -20.37 10.17
C LEU A 123 -17.87 -19.69 9.37
N LYS A 124 -18.97 -20.41 9.11
CA LYS A 124 -20.18 -19.87 8.48
C LYS A 124 -20.80 -18.66 9.23
N ASP A 125 -20.52 -18.53 10.53
CA ASP A 125 -21.04 -17.45 11.37
C ASP A 125 -20.06 -16.26 11.45
N LEU A 126 -18.82 -16.42 10.95
CA LEU A 126 -17.74 -15.43 11.03
C LEU A 126 -17.29 -14.91 9.67
N VAL A 127 -17.42 -15.73 8.62
CA VAL A 127 -17.07 -15.38 7.25
C VAL A 127 -18.37 -15.06 6.50
N PRO A 128 -18.48 -13.89 5.85
CA PRO A 128 -19.63 -13.60 5.00
C PRO A 128 -19.67 -14.59 3.83
N LYS A 129 -20.89 -14.93 3.39
CA LYS A 129 -21.08 -15.76 2.20
C LYS A 129 -20.40 -15.11 1.00
N PHE A 130 -19.78 -15.94 0.17
CA PHE A 130 -19.13 -15.47 -1.05
C PHE A 130 -20.15 -14.91 -2.02
N ASP A 131 -19.95 -13.66 -2.46
CA ASP A 131 -20.73 -13.04 -3.51
C ASP A 131 -19.95 -13.11 -4.83
N ALA A 132 -20.33 -14.03 -5.70
CA ALA A 132 -19.67 -14.24 -6.99
C ALA A 132 -19.70 -13.00 -7.92
N LYS A 133 -20.60 -12.03 -7.68
CA LYS A 133 -20.78 -10.85 -8.54
C LYS A 133 -19.92 -9.66 -8.11
N ASN A 134 -19.75 -9.48 -6.79
CA ASN A 134 -19.08 -8.29 -6.23
C ASN A 134 -17.83 -8.59 -5.42
N ALA A 135 -17.57 -9.85 -5.04
CA ALA A 135 -16.45 -10.21 -4.19
C ALA A 135 -15.27 -10.79 -4.99
N ASP A 136 -14.06 -10.39 -4.61
CA ASP A 136 -12.84 -11.02 -5.13
C ASP A 136 -12.64 -12.39 -4.46
N ILE A 137 -12.62 -13.45 -5.28
CA ILE A 137 -12.43 -14.81 -4.78
C ILE A 137 -11.11 -15.00 -4.04
N ASN A 138 -10.04 -14.29 -4.44
CA ASN A 138 -8.74 -14.40 -3.76
C ASN A 138 -8.83 -13.80 -2.36
N LEU A 139 -9.46 -12.62 -2.25
CA LEU A 139 -9.70 -11.97 -0.97
C LEU A 139 -10.61 -12.80 -0.07
N PHE A 140 -11.65 -13.43 -0.64
CA PHE A 140 -12.52 -14.34 0.09
C PHE A 140 -11.74 -15.51 0.69
N PHE A 141 -10.90 -16.18 -0.11
CA PHE A 141 -10.07 -17.27 0.40
C PHE A 141 -9.10 -16.79 1.49
N GLU A 142 -8.48 -15.62 1.32
CA GLU A 142 -7.58 -15.07 2.34
C GLU A 142 -8.30 -14.80 3.68
N ILE A 143 -9.53 -14.24 3.63
CA ILE A 143 -10.36 -14.01 4.82
C ILE A 143 -10.74 -15.35 5.47
N PHE A 144 -11.16 -16.32 4.66
CA PHE A 144 -11.52 -17.66 5.12
C PHE A 144 -10.35 -18.37 5.81
N GLU A 145 -9.16 -18.39 5.20
CA GLU A 145 -7.96 -19.04 5.74
C GLU A 145 -7.51 -18.40 7.05
N ARG A 146 -7.46 -17.06 7.10
CA ARG A 146 -7.13 -16.34 8.34
C ARG A 146 -8.09 -16.69 9.47
N GLN A 147 -9.38 -16.83 9.17
CA GLN A 147 -10.39 -17.17 10.15
C GLN A 147 -10.31 -18.64 10.58
N ALA A 148 -10.00 -19.55 9.66
CA ALA A 148 -9.81 -20.98 9.95
C ALA A 148 -8.60 -21.21 10.87
N ILE A 149 -7.49 -20.52 10.59
CA ILE A 149 -6.27 -20.56 11.42
C ILE A 149 -6.56 -19.98 12.81
N LYS A 150 -7.25 -18.84 12.89
CA LYS A 150 -7.58 -18.17 14.15
C LYS A 150 -8.46 -19.03 15.06
N GLU A 151 -9.44 -19.73 14.50
CA GLU A 151 -10.32 -20.65 15.25
C GLU A 151 -9.74 -22.06 15.41
N LYS A 152 -8.47 -22.28 15.01
CA LYS A 152 -7.77 -23.57 15.09
C LYS A 152 -8.57 -24.72 14.46
N VAL A 153 -9.21 -24.46 13.32
CA VAL A 153 -9.97 -25.47 12.59
C VAL A 153 -8.99 -26.42 11.90
N ALA A 154 -9.17 -27.72 12.12
CA ALA A 154 -8.37 -28.74 11.46
C ALA A 154 -8.61 -28.72 9.94
N GLU A 155 -7.53 -28.86 9.16
CA GLU A 155 -7.54 -28.68 7.69
C GLU A 155 -8.50 -29.64 6.98
N ASP A 156 -8.69 -30.84 7.52
CA ASP A 156 -9.68 -31.85 7.08
C ASP A 156 -11.12 -31.33 7.09
N ARG A 157 -11.40 -30.29 7.90
CA ARG A 157 -12.73 -29.68 8.01
C ARG A 157 -12.87 -28.38 7.23
N TRP A 158 -11.80 -27.88 6.60
CA TRP A 158 -11.86 -26.61 5.90
C TRP A 158 -12.85 -26.66 4.73
N VAL A 159 -12.85 -27.73 3.93
CA VAL A 159 -13.79 -27.82 2.81
C VAL A 159 -15.24 -27.94 3.30
N SER A 160 -15.51 -28.71 4.36
CA SER A 160 -16.85 -28.82 4.94
C SER A 160 -17.37 -27.48 5.50
N GLN A 161 -16.48 -26.60 5.97
CA GLN A 161 -16.81 -25.25 6.42
C GLN A 161 -16.91 -24.24 5.26
N LEU A 162 -16.22 -24.50 4.14
CA LEU A 162 -16.21 -23.67 2.94
C LEU A 162 -17.50 -23.83 2.12
N ILE A 163 -17.96 -25.06 1.89
CA ILE A 163 -19.16 -25.36 1.07
C ILE A 163 -20.39 -24.49 1.43
N PRO A 164 -20.79 -24.35 2.71
CA PRO A 164 -21.97 -23.55 3.06
C PRO A 164 -21.78 -22.03 2.88
N LEU A 165 -20.54 -21.57 2.69
CA LEU A 165 -20.21 -20.16 2.41
C LEU A 165 -20.28 -19.85 0.91
N LEU A 166 -20.34 -20.87 0.05
CA LEU A 166 -20.37 -20.71 -1.39
C LEU A 166 -21.81 -20.66 -1.93
N PRO A 167 -22.10 -19.83 -2.95
CA PRO A 167 -23.26 -19.95 -3.80
C PRO A 167 -23.45 -21.38 -4.34
N ILE A 168 -24.71 -21.77 -4.56
CA ILE A 168 -25.10 -23.13 -4.97
C ILE A 168 -24.39 -23.53 -6.27
N GLU A 169 -24.29 -22.60 -7.22
CA GLU A 169 -23.66 -22.80 -8.52
C GLU A 169 -22.18 -23.17 -8.41
N ILE A 170 -21.51 -22.69 -7.36
CA ILE A 170 -20.10 -22.97 -7.08
C ILE A 170 -19.96 -24.25 -6.27
N ALA A 171 -20.84 -24.47 -5.30
CA ALA A 171 -20.89 -25.70 -4.53
C ALA A 171 -21.13 -26.93 -5.43
N GLU A 172 -21.89 -26.77 -6.52
CA GLU A 172 -22.06 -27.81 -7.55
C GLU A 172 -20.75 -28.20 -8.25
N ILE A 173 -19.80 -27.27 -8.40
CA ILE A 173 -18.49 -27.57 -9.00
C ILE A 173 -17.69 -28.46 -8.06
N VAL A 174 -17.71 -28.13 -6.77
CA VAL A 174 -17.06 -28.93 -5.72
C VAL A 174 -17.72 -30.32 -5.61
N ALA A 175 -19.04 -30.40 -5.73
CA ALA A 175 -19.78 -31.66 -5.68
C ALA A 175 -19.55 -32.60 -6.88
N LYS A 176 -19.01 -32.08 -7.99
CA LYS A 176 -18.67 -32.88 -9.19
C LYS A 176 -17.27 -33.51 -9.10
N GLU A 177 -16.45 -33.11 -8.13
CA GLU A 177 -15.14 -33.72 -7.90
C GLU A 177 -15.26 -35.06 -7.16
N PRO A 178 -14.33 -36.01 -7.38
CA PRO A 178 -14.29 -37.26 -6.64
C PRO A 178 -14.13 -37.04 -5.14
N LEU A 179 -14.77 -37.89 -4.31
CA LEU A 179 -14.72 -37.82 -2.84
C LEU A 179 -13.29 -37.82 -2.27
N GLU A 180 -12.34 -38.44 -2.96
CA GLU A 180 -10.93 -38.49 -2.59
C GLU A 180 -10.22 -37.13 -2.68
N LYS A 181 -10.76 -36.20 -3.49
CA LYS A 181 -10.25 -34.85 -3.71
C LYS A 181 -11.19 -33.77 -3.17
N SER A 182 -12.41 -34.15 -2.77
CA SER A 182 -13.40 -33.22 -2.25
C SER A 182 -13.04 -32.68 -0.87
N ASP A 183 -12.21 -33.39 -0.11
CA ASP A 183 -11.72 -32.96 1.21
C ASP A 183 -10.32 -32.30 1.14
N ASP A 184 -9.69 -32.27 -0.05
CA ASP A 184 -8.41 -31.60 -0.28
C ASP A 184 -8.64 -30.10 -0.52
N TYR A 185 -8.46 -29.31 0.54
CA TYR A 185 -8.63 -27.86 0.47
C TYR A 185 -7.71 -27.18 -0.57
N PRO A 186 -6.39 -27.45 -0.63
CA PRO A 186 -5.53 -26.95 -1.70
C PRO A 186 -6.05 -27.24 -3.11
N HIS A 187 -6.57 -28.45 -3.36
CA HIS A 187 -7.15 -28.81 -4.64
C HIS A 187 -8.41 -27.98 -4.95
N ILE A 188 -9.36 -27.90 -4.00
CA ILE A 188 -10.60 -27.14 -4.16
C ILE A 188 -10.33 -25.64 -4.32
N LYS A 189 -9.40 -25.07 -3.55
CA LYS A 189 -8.97 -23.68 -3.69
C LYS A 189 -8.46 -23.42 -5.11
N ASN A 190 -7.56 -24.26 -5.62
CA ASN A 190 -7.01 -24.10 -6.97
C ASN A 190 -8.06 -24.29 -8.07
N LEU A 191 -8.97 -25.26 -7.91
CA LEU A 191 -10.08 -25.49 -8.83
C LEU A 191 -10.99 -24.26 -8.92
N LEU A 192 -11.37 -23.71 -7.77
CA LEU A 192 -12.23 -22.53 -7.67
C LEU A 192 -11.51 -21.28 -8.17
N LEU A 193 -10.24 -21.07 -7.81
CA LEU A 193 -9.43 -19.97 -8.34
C LEU A 193 -9.28 -20.05 -9.86
N ALA A 194 -8.99 -21.23 -10.42
CA ALA A 194 -8.92 -21.42 -11.86
C ALA A 194 -10.26 -21.09 -12.53
N ARG A 195 -11.39 -21.54 -11.98
CA ARG A 195 -12.71 -21.22 -12.54
C ARG A 195 -13.01 -19.71 -12.44
N PHE A 196 -12.75 -19.05 -11.33
CA PHE A 196 -13.10 -17.65 -11.16
C PHE A 196 -12.12 -16.66 -11.81
N GLN A 197 -10.84 -17.01 -11.92
CA GLN A 197 -9.84 -16.20 -12.63
C GLN A 197 -9.86 -16.45 -14.15
N LEU A 198 -10.28 -17.64 -14.62
CA LEU A 198 -10.29 -17.98 -16.06
C LEU A 198 -11.64 -17.86 -16.74
N THR A 199 -12.76 -17.66 -16.03
CA THR A 199 -14.06 -17.62 -16.71
C THR A 199 -14.29 -16.25 -17.34
N PRO A 200 -14.52 -16.18 -18.66
CA PRO A 200 -14.85 -14.93 -19.36
C PRO A 200 -15.94 -14.08 -18.71
N ILE A 201 -16.89 -14.73 -18.05
CA ILE A 201 -18.04 -14.10 -17.40
C ILE A 201 -17.61 -13.21 -16.23
N THR A 202 -16.64 -13.64 -15.41
CA THR A 202 -16.19 -12.84 -14.25
C THR A 202 -15.37 -11.64 -14.70
N LEU A 203 -14.58 -11.79 -15.76
CA LEU A 203 -13.80 -10.71 -16.37
C LEU A 203 -14.71 -9.68 -17.05
N ARG A 204 -15.78 -10.13 -17.72
CA ARG A 204 -16.86 -9.26 -18.23
C ARG A 204 -17.52 -8.48 -17.10
N ASP A 205 -17.94 -9.17 -16.04
CA ASP A 205 -18.64 -8.53 -14.92
C ASP A 205 -17.74 -7.50 -14.23
N ARG A 206 -16.43 -7.78 -14.10
CA ARG A 206 -15.46 -6.78 -13.64
C ARG A 206 -15.31 -5.64 -14.63
N PHE A 207 -15.19 -5.90 -15.93
CA PHE A 207 -15.15 -4.84 -16.95
C PHE A 207 -16.37 -3.90 -16.86
N GLU A 208 -17.57 -4.43 -16.61
CA GLU A 208 -18.81 -3.64 -16.54
C GLU A 208 -19.03 -2.92 -15.20
N SER A 209 -18.65 -3.54 -14.09
CA SER A 209 -18.90 -3.02 -12.73
C SER A 209 -17.72 -2.25 -12.12
N HIS A 210 -16.55 -2.26 -12.75
CA HIS A 210 -15.35 -1.64 -12.18
C HIS A 210 -15.48 -0.12 -12.12
N GLN A 211 -15.28 0.43 -10.92
CA GLN A 211 -15.33 1.87 -10.66
C GLN A 211 -14.00 2.39 -10.15
N ARG A 212 -13.74 3.67 -10.41
CA ARG A 212 -12.52 4.33 -9.94
C ARG A 212 -12.48 4.35 -8.41
N ARG A 213 -11.41 3.80 -7.85
CA ARG A 213 -11.14 3.89 -6.41
C ARG A 213 -10.91 5.35 -5.98
N PRO A 214 -11.39 5.77 -4.79
CA PRO A 214 -11.09 7.11 -4.26
C PRO A 214 -9.57 7.29 -4.13
N GLY A 215 -9.03 8.32 -4.78
CA GLY A 215 -7.58 8.61 -4.78
C GLY A 215 -6.74 7.91 -5.86
N ALA A 216 -7.32 7.00 -6.66
CA ALA A 216 -6.60 6.36 -7.77
C ALA A 216 -6.49 7.28 -9.00
N MET A 217 -5.40 7.14 -9.76
CA MET A 217 -5.21 7.89 -11.01
C MET A 217 -6.13 7.33 -12.10
N TRP A 218 -6.56 8.18 -13.03
CA TRP A 218 -7.33 7.74 -14.20
C TRP A 218 -6.55 6.74 -15.07
N ALA A 219 -5.22 6.86 -15.10
CA ALA A 219 -4.35 5.93 -15.82
C ALA A 219 -4.45 4.51 -15.27
N ASP A 220 -4.52 4.35 -13.94
CA ASP A 220 -4.66 3.05 -13.29
C ASP A 220 -6.00 2.40 -13.64
N LEU A 221 -7.08 3.20 -13.63
CA LEU A 221 -8.41 2.71 -14.03
C LEU A 221 -8.41 2.22 -15.49
N VAL A 222 -7.81 2.98 -16.40
CA VAL A 222 -7.73 2.60 -17.82
C VAL A 222 -6.91 1.32 -17.99
N PHE A 223 -5.81 1.18 -17.26
CA PHE A 223 -4.99 -0.02 -17.29
C PHE A 223 -5.76 -1.24 -16.77
N GLU A 224 -6.45 -1.11 -15.63
CA GLU A 224 -7.25 -2.17 -15.02
C GLU A 224 -8.40 -2.60 -15.95
N ILE A 225 -9.16 -1.66 -16.50
CA ILE A 225 -10.27 -1.94 -17.44
C ILE A 225 -9.75 -2.64 -18.71
N ARG A 226 -8.64 -2.17 -19.28
CA ARG A 226 -8.02 -2.81 -20.47
C ARG A 226 -7.57 -4.22 -20.16
N SER A 227 -6.91 -4.44 -19.02
CA SER A 227 -6.47 -5.76 -18.58
C SER A 227 -7.66 -6.72 -18.44
N TYR A 228 -8.78 -6.28 -17.87
CA TYR A 228 -9.99 -7.12 -17.79
C TYR A 228 -10.55 -7.45 -19.17
N LEU A 229 -10.61 -6.49 -20.09
CA LEU A 229 -11.06 -6.70 -21.46
C LEU A 229 -10.16 -7.68 -22.22
N ASP A 230 -8.84 -7.48 -22.17
CA ASP A 230 -7.87 -8.33 -22.89
C ASP A 230 -7.92 -9.77 -22.38
N ASN A 231 -7.97 -9.95 -21.06
CA ASN A 231 -8.11 -11.27 -20.45
C ASN A 231 -9.48 -11.91 -20.76
N TRP A 232 -10.56 -11.10 -20.83
CA TRP A 232 -11.89 -11.58 -21.20
C TRP A 232 -11.91 -12.11 -22.64
N LEU A 233 -11.36 -11.35 -23.57
CA LEU A 233 -11.27 -11.71 -24.99
C LEU A 233 -10.37 -12.93 -25.20
N ALA A 234 -9.25 -13.02 -24.47
CA ALA A 234 -8.38 -14.20 -24.47
C ALA A 234 -9.14 -15.44 -23.96
N GLY A 235 -9.93 -15.32 -22.90
CA GLY A 235 -10.76 -16.41 -22.37
C GLY A 235 -11.87 -16.87 -23.31
N MET A 236 -12.44 -15.97 -24.11
CA MET A 236 -13.42 -16.29 -25.16
C MET A 236 -12.78 -16.76 -26.48
N LYS A 237 -11.44 -16.81 -26.56
CA LYS A 237 -10.67 -17.10 -27.79
C LYS A 237 -11.06 -16.18 -28.96
N VAL A 238 -11.36 -14.92 -28.68
CA VAL A 238 -11.68 -13.92 -29.70
C VAL A 238 -10.37 -13.43 -30.32
N GLY A 239 -10.08 -13.87 -31.53
CA GLY A 239 -8.84 -13.54 -32.25
C GLY A 239 -8.98 -12.45 -33.31
N ASP A 240 -10.20 -12.04 -33.67
CA ASP A 240 -10.45 -11.07 -34.72
C ASP A 240 -11.63 -10.13 -34.41
N PHE A 241 -11.74 -9.07 -35.22
CA PHE A 241 -12.78 -8.05 -35.04
C PHE A 241 -14.19 -8.58 -35.35
N ALA A 242 -14.32 -9.63 -36.16
CA ALA A 242 -15.62 -10.23 -36.47
C ALA A 242 -16.16 -10.98 -35.25
N ALA A 243 -15.34 -11.83 -34.63
CA ALA A 243 -15.66 -12.56 -33.42
C ALA A 243 -15.95 -11.62 -32.23
N LEU A 244 -15.30 -10.46 -32.17
CA LEU A 244 -15.61 -9.43 -31.17
C LEU A 244 -17.04 -8.86 -31.36
N LYS A 245 -17.47 -8.57 -32.59
CA LYS A 245 -18.83 -8.07 -32.85
C LYS A 245 -19.87 -9.13 -32.49
N GLU A 246 -19.64 -10.37 -32.88
CA GLU A 246 -20.54 -11.49 -32.55
C GLU A 246 -20.62 -11.70 -31.03
N LEU A 247 -19.51 -11.57 -30.31
CA LEU A 247 -19.49 -11.61 -28.85
C LEU A 247 -20.34 -10.49 -28.24
N LEU A 248 -20.17 -9.25 -28.69
CA LEU A 248 -20.94 -8.11 -28.18
C LEU A 248 -22.44 -8.27 -28.43
N VAL A 249 -22.83 -8.77 -29.60
CA VAL A 249 -24.24 -9.04 -29.95
C VAL A 249 -24.80 -10.18 -29.10
N THR A 250 -24.07 -11.28 -28.95
CA THR A 250 -24.51 -12.40 -28.12
C THR A 250 -24.63 -12.02 -26.65
N GLU A 251 -23.74 -11.19 -26.12
CA GLU A 251 -23.84 -10.66 -24.77
C GLU A 251 -25.04 -9.73 -24.58
N GLN A 252 -25.34 -8.87 -25.55
CA GLN A 252 -26.53 -8.01 -25.49
C GLN A 252 -27.83 -8.83 -25.48
N ILE A 253 -27.92 -9.88 -26.31
CA ILE A 253 -29.08 -10.76 -26.36
C ILE A 253 -29.26 -11.53 -25.04
N LYS A 254 -28.17 -12.00 -24.43
CA LYS A 254 -28.20 -12.69 -23.13
C LYS A 254 -28.72 -11.79 -22.01
N LYS A 255 -28.37 -10.50 -22.01
CA LYS A 255 -28.87 -9.55 -21.01
C LYS A 255 -30.39 -9.40 -21.06
N GLU A 256 -30.96 -9.30 -22.26
CA GLU A 256 -32.42 -9.22 -22.46
C GLU A 256 -33.16 -10.50 -22.06
N HIS A 257 -32.52 -11.68 -22.21
CA HIS A 257 -33.13 -12.97 -21.84
C HIS A 257 -33.03 -13.30 -20.35
N GLN A 258 -32.12 -12.67 -19.59
CA GLN A 258 -32.00 -12.87 -18.13
C GLN A 258 -32.91 -11.95 -17.31
N VAL A 259 -33.52 -10.95 -17.94
CA VAL A 259 -34.38 -9.94 -17.29
C VAL A 259 -35.88 -10.26 -17.46
N ASN A 260 -36.23 -11.28 -18.24
CA ASN A 260 -37.58 -11.85 -18.38
C ASN A 260 -37.68 -13.22 -17.70
#